data_AF-A0A2U3LY65-F1
#
_entry.id   AF-A0A2U3LY65-F1
#
_cell.length_a   1.000
_cell.length_b   1.000
_cell.length_c   1.000
_cell.angle_alpha   90.00
_cell.angle_beta   90.00
_cell.angle_gamma   90.00
#
_symmetry.space_group_name_H-M   'P 1'
#
loop_
_entity.id
_entity.type
_entity.pdbx_description
1 polymer ?
#
loop_
_entity_poly.entity_id
_entity_poly.type
_entity_poly.pdbx_seq_one_letter_code
_entity_poly.pdbx_strand_id
1 'polypeptide(L)'
;MEPDLTQQRHHAHAFLDRLPADQLAAVCGLLESMLSPLPADQLAAVCGLLESMLSPLDRKLALAHIDDEPLAPEDAAAIRAAIASLEKNGGVPMEHVLADLGLTMDDFHKIAEAPVTEESNL
;
A
#
# COMPACT_ATOMS: atom_id res chain seq x y z
N MET A 1 -18.89 24.87 4.50
CA MET A 1 -17.85 24.80 5.56
C MET A 1 -16.52 24.82 4.84
N GLU A 2 -15.83 25.97 4.86
CA GLU A 2 -14.46 26.04 4.35
C GLU A 2 -13.57 25.27 5.33
N PRO A 3 -12.76 24.30 4.88
CA PRO A 3 -11.77 23.68 5.76
C PRO A 3 -10.87 24.78 6.31
N ASP A 4 -10.61 24.76 7.62
CA ASP A 4 -9.78 25.77 8.29
C ASP A 4 -8.35 25.68 7.74
N LEU A 5 -8.06 26.50 6.74
CA LEU A 5 -6.78 26.59 6.04
C LEU A 5 -5.61 26.75 7.03
N THR A 6 -5.89 27.35 8.18
CA THR A 6 -4.94 27.53 9.28
C THR A 6 -4.53 26.19 9.89
N GLN A 7 -5.49 25.28 10.07
CA GLN A 7 -5.23 23.95 10.62
C GLN A 7 -4.49 23.05 9.61
N GLN A 8 -4.85 23.13 8.33
CA GLN A 8 -4.14 22.42 7.26
C GLN A 8 -2.68 22.89 7.12
N ARG A 9 -2.41 24.20 7.23
CA ARG A 9 -1.05 24.75 7.23
C ARG A 9 -0.21 24.24 8.39
N HIS A 10 -0.76 24.26 9.61
CA HIS A 10 -0.03 23.76 10.78
C HIS A 10 0.29 22.27 10.65
N HIS A 11 -0.62 21.49 10.08
CA HIS A 11 -0.42 20.08 9.83
C HIS A 11 0.72 19.83 8.81
N ALA A 12 0.72 20.57 7.70
CA ALA A 12 1.79 20.48 6.71
C ALA A 12 3.18 20.84 7.30
N HIS A 13 3.26 21.90 8.10
CA HIS A 13 4.52 22.29 8.76
C HIS A 13 5.02 21.20 9.73
N ALA A 14 4.14 20.61 10.54
CA ALA A 14 4.51 19.53 11.45
C ALA A 14 4.99 18.26 10.73
N PHE A 15 4.53 18.01 9.51
CA PHE A 15 5.02 16.92 8.66
C PHE A 15 6.40 17.23 8.06
N LEU A 16 6.61 18.46 7.56
CA LEU A 16 7.88 18.88 7.01
C LEU A 16 9.00 18.87 8.06
N ASP A 17 8.72 19.28 9.31
CA ASP A 17 9.69 19.28 10.41
C ASP A 17 10.16 17.87 10.83
N ARG A 18 9.43 16.81 10.44
CA ARG A 18 9.75 15.42 10.76
C ARG A 18 10.56 14.72 9.66
N LEU A 19 10.78 15.38 8.52
CA LEU A 19 11.50 14.79 7.39
C LEU A 19 13.03 14.81 7.63
N PRO A 20 13.75 13.75 7.25
CA PRO A 20 15.22 13.76 7.17
C PRO A 20 15.70 14.82 6.15
N ALA A 21 16.89 15.38 6.37
CA ALA A 21 17.45 16.47 5.56
C ALA A 21 17.44 16.18 4.04
N ASP A 22 17.78 14.95 3.63
CA ASP A 22 17.80 14.56 2.21
C ASP A 22 16.41 14.56 1.58
N GLN A 23 15.38 14.17 2.34
CA GLN A 23 13.99 14.16 1.88
C GLN A 23 13.38 15.56 1.89
N LEU A 24 13.74 16.38 2.88
CA LEU A 24 13.31 17.78 2.96
C LEU A 24 13.84 18.58 1.77
N ALA A 25 15.10 18.36 1.36
CA ALA A 25 15.67 18.98 0.16
C ALA A 25 14.92 18.60 -1.13
N ALA A 26 14.54 17.32 -1.28
CA ALA A 26 13.77 16.86 -2.42
C ALA A 26 12.35 17.46 -2.46
N VAL A 27 11.67 17.53 -1.32
CA VAL A 27 10.33 18.12 -1.21
C VAL A 27 10.37 19.63 -1.48
N CYS A 28 11.39 20.33 -0.97
CA CYS A 28 11.60 21.75 -1.30
C CYS A 28 11.79 21.97 -2.80
N GLY A 29 12.64 21.17 -3.46
CA GLY A 29 12.83 21.25 -4.91
C GLY A 29 11.57 20.93 -5.70
N LEU A 30 10.74 19.98 -5.24
CA LEU A 30 9.45 19.67 -5.85
C LEU A 30 8.45 20.82 -5.70
N LEU A 31 8.32 21.38 -4.50
CA LEU A 31 7.43 22.52 -4.25
C LEU A 31 7.88 23.76 -5.03
N GLU A 32 9.18 24.01 -5.11
CA GLU A 32 9.75 25.09 -5.91
C GLU A 32 9.49 24.88 -7.41
N SER A 33 9.60 23.64 -7.88
CA SER A 33 9.25 23.24 -9.26
C SER A 33 7.76 23.40 -9.55
N MET A 34 6.88 23.04 -8.61
CA MET A 34 5.41 23.16 -8.75
C MET A 34 4.90 24.60 -8.61
N LEU A 35 5.57 25.44 -7.83
CA LEU A 35 5.21 26.85 -7.61
C LEU A 35 5.87 27.78 -8.63
N SER A 36 6.94 27.33 -9.28
CA SER A 36 7.48 27.98 -10.47
C SER A 36 6.54 27.70 -11.65
N PRO A 37 6.23 28.69 -12.51
CA PRO A 37 5.45 28.46 -13.71
C PRO A 37 6.27 27.61 -14.68
N LEU A 38 6.15 26.28 -14.54
CA LEU A 38 6.68 25.36 -15.53
C LEU A 38 5.86 25.48 -16.81
N PRO A 39 6.50 25.61 -17.97
CA PRO A 39 5.79 25.47 -19.24
C PRO A 39 5.16 24.08 -19.29
N ALA A 40 3.95 23.97 -19.85
CA ALA A 40 3.16 22.74 -19.88
C ALA A 40 3.96 21.52 -20.40
N ASP A 41 4.91 21.76 -21.30
CA ASP A 41 5.79 20.74 -21.88
C ASP A 41 6.77 20.14 -20.86
N GLN A 42 7.26 20.93 -19.90
CA GLN A 42 8.12 20.41 -18.81
C GLN A 42 7.30 19.63 -17.77
N LEU A 43 6.08 20.09 -17.48
CA LEU A 43 5.16 19.36 -16.60
C LEU A 43 4.80 17.99 -17.21
N ALA A 44 4.49 17.95 -18.50
CA ALA A 44 4.23 16.70 -19.23
C ALA A 44 5.44 15.77 -19.24
N ALA A 45 6.67 16.30 -19.37
CA ALA A 45 7.89 15.51 -19.32
C ALA A 45 8.16 14.91 -17.92
N VAL A 46 7.92 15.69 -16.85
CA VAL A 46 8.06 15.20 -15.47
C VAL A 46 6.99 14.15 -15.16
N CYS A 47 5.73 14.36 -15.59
CA CYS A 47 4.67 13.36 -15.47
C CYS A 47 5.03 12.07 -16.21
N GLY A 48 5.50 12.15 -17.47
CA GLY A 48 5.93 10.99 -18.24
C GLY A 48 7.13 10.26 -17.62
N LEU A 49 8.08 10.99 -17.03
CA LEU A 49 9.21 10.40 -16.32
C LEU A 49 8.72 9.64 -15.07
N LEU A 50 7.86 10.26 -14.25
CA LEU A 50 7.29 9.62 -13.06
C LEU A 50 6.44 8.41 -13.43
N GLU A 51 5.65 8.48 -14.50
CA GLU A 51 4.89 7.35 -15.05
C GLU A 51 5.80 6.21 -15.51
N SER A 52 6.97 6.51 -16.08
CA SER A 52 7.93 5.50 -16.53
C SER A 52 8.72 4.87 -15.37
N MET A 53 8.86 5.59 -14.25
CA MET A 53 9.58 5.12 -13.06
C MET A 53 8.71 4.29 -12.12
N LEU A 54 7.38 4.39 -12.23
CA LEU A 54 6.46 3.55 -11.45
C LEU A 54 6.23 2.22 -12.19
N SER A 55 6.57 1.10 -11.54
CA SER A 55 6.20 -0.21 -12.09
C SER A 55 4.66 -0.32 -12.19
N PRO A 56 4.11 -1.18 -13.06
CA PRO A 56 2.66 -1.39 -13.15
C PRO A 56 2.00 -1.73 -11.79
N LEU A 57 2.77 -2.34 -10.89
CA LEU A 57 2.36 -2.63 -9.52
C LEU A 57 2.33 -1.36 -8.66
N ASP A 58 3.38 -0.54 -8.70
CA ASP A 58 3.44 0.73 -7.95
C ASP A 58 2.36 1.70 -8.40
N ARG A 59 2.04 1.72 -9.70
CA ARG A 59 0.92 2.50 -10.24
C ARG A 59 -0.42 2.00 -9.71
N LYS A 60 -0.64 0.67 -9.68
CA LYS A 60 -1.87 0.09 -9.13
C LYS A 60 -2.00 0.37 -7.63
N LEU A 61 -0.89 0.33 -6.88
CA LEU A 61 -0.87 0.64 -5.46
C LEU A 61 -1.10 2.13 -5.19
N ALA A 62 -0.50 3.02 -5.97
CA ALA A 62 -0.70 4.48 -5.84
C ALA A 62 -2.13 4.92 -6.14
N LEU A 63 -2.83 4.19 -7.02
CA LEU A 63 -4.24 4.41 -7.35
C LEU A 63 -5.20 3.58 -6.50
N ALA A 64 -4.69 2.68 -5.65
CA ALA A 64 -5.54 1.88 -4.79
C ALA A 64 -6.24 2.80 -3.78
N HIS A 65 -7.54 2.60 -3.62
CA HIS A 65 -8.27 3.26 -2.54
C HIS A 65 -7.73 2.72 -1.22
N ILE A 66 -7.06 3.57 -0.45
CA ILE A 66 -6.64 3.26 0.90
C ILE A 66 -7.90 3.26 1.77
N ASP A 67 -8.17 2.15 2.43
CA ASP A 67 -9.22 2.07 3.43
C ASP A 67 -8.74 2.78 4.70
N ASP A 68 -9.10 4.06 4.81
CA ASP A 68 -8.79 4.93 5.94
C ASP A 68 -9.91 4.91 7.00
N GLU A 69 -10.87 3.98 6.94
CA GLU A 69 -11.92 3.87 7.96
C GLU A 69 -11.28 3.56 9.32
N PRO A 70 -11.61 4.32 10.39
CA PRO A 70 -11.10 4.00 11.71
C PRO A 70 -11.60 2.62 12.13
N LEU A 71 -10.66 1.74 12.49
CA LEU A 71 -10.99 0.38 12.94
C LEU A 71 -12.06 0.41 14.04
N ALA A 72 -13.18 -0.24 13.78
CA ALA A 72 -14.28 -0.26 14.73
C ALA A 72 -13.85 -0.97 16.04
N PRO A 73 -14.38 -0.56 17.21
CA PRO A 73 -14.01 -1.18 18.49
C PRO A 73 -14.27 -2.69 18.55
N GLU A 74 -15.32 -3.14 17.85
CA GLU A 74 -15.69 -4.55 17.72
C GLU A 74 -14.61 -5.33 16.94
N ASP A 75 -14.21 -4.84 15.77
CA ASP A 75 -13.17 -5.47 14.95
C ASP A 75 -11.84 -5.51 15.70
N ALA A 76 -11.48 -4.42 16.38
CA ALA A 76 -10.28 -4.38 17.21
C ALA A 76 -10.34 -5.43 18.34
N ALA A 77 -11.51 -5.68 18.93
CA ALA A 77 -11.69 -6.72 19.93
C ALA A 77 -11.61 -8.13 19.33
N ALA A 78 -12.21 -8.35 18.15
CA ALA A 78 -12.14 -9.61 17.43
C ALA A 78 -10.70 -9.97 17.05
N ILE A 79 -9.92 -9.00 16.55
CA ILE A 79 -8.50 -9.18 16.22
C ILE A 79 -7.70 -9.56 17.47
N ARG A 80 -7.89 -8.85 18.59
CA ARG A 80 -7.20 -9.18 19.86
C ARG A 80 -7.55 -10.59 20.34
N ALA A 81 -8.82 -10.98 20.24
CA ALA A 81 -9.26 -12.33 20.61
C ALA A 81 -8.64 -13.40 19.69
N ALA A 82 -8.57 -13.14 18.38
CA ALA A 82 -7.94 -14.03 17.42
C ALA A 82 -6.44 -14.21 17.70
N ILE A 83 -5.71 -13.11 17.96
CA ILE A 83 -4.29 -13.15 18.32
C ILE A 83 -4.09 -13.94 19.61
N ALA A 84 -4.86 -13.67 20.66
CA ALA A 84 -4.75 -14.40 21.92
C ALA A 84 -5.07 -15.89 21.77
N SER A 85 -6.04 -16.24 20.91
CA SER A 85 -6.35 -17.64 20.58
C SER A 85 -5.19 -18.31 19.85
N LEU A 86 -4.55 -17.60 18.90
CA LEU A 86 -3.41 -18.10 18.15
C LEU A 86 -2.18 -18.32 19.03
N GLU A 87 -1.90 -17.39 19.94
CA GLU A 87 -0.82 -17.54 20.93
C GLU A 87 -1.06 -18.72 21.88
N LYS A 88 -2.32 -18.93 22.28
CA LYS A 88 -2.68 -19.98 23.24
C LYS A 88 -2.70 -21.37 22.61
N ASN A 89 -3.30 -21.50 21.42
CA ASN A 89 -3.62 -22.79 20.82
C ASN A 89 -2.74 -23.13 19.60
N GLY A 90 -1.98 -22.15 19.08
CA GLY A 90 -1.25 -22.29 17.82
C GLY A 90 -2.15 -22.17 16.59
N GLY A 91 -1.53 -22.18 15.41
CA GLY A 91 -2.25 -22.26 14.13
C GLY A 91 -2.71 -23.69 13.82
N VAL A 92 -3.63 -23.83 12.86
CA VAL A 92 -4.01 -25.15 12.34
C VAL A 92 -2.85 -25.70 11.50
N PRO A 93 -2.39 -26.94 11.74
CA PRO A 93 -1.36 -27.56 10.91
C PRO A 93 -1.83 -27.68 9.46
N MET A 94 -0.93 -27.41 8.51
CA MET A 94 -1.26 -27.40 7.08
C MET A 94 -1.83 -28.76 6.63
N GLU A 95 -1.34 -29.87 7.17
CA GLU A 95 -1.85 -31.20 6.86
C GLU A 95 -3.33 -31.40 7.23
N HIS A 96 -3.81 -30.75 8.30
CA HIS A 96 -5.23 -30.81 8.68
C HIS A 96 -6.09 -29.97 7.73
N VAL A 97 -5.62 -28.78 7.36
CA VAL A 97 -6.33 -27.91 6.38
C VAL A 97 -6.49 -28.62 5.04
N LEU A 98 -5.43 -29.29 4.57
CA LEU A 98 -5.48 -30.03 3.33
C LEU A 98 -6.41 -31.25 3.42
N ALA A 99 -6.37 -31.99 4.54
CA ALA A 99 -7.26 -33.12 4.77
C ALA A 99 -8.74 -32.73 4.72
N ASP A 100 -9.12 -31.58 5.29
CA ASP A 100 -10.49 -31.05 5.25
C ASP A 100 -10.94 -30.72 3.82
N LEU A 101 -10.01 -30.31 2.95
CA LEU A 101 -10.23 -30.06 1.54
C LEU A 101 -10.11 -31.32 0.66
N GLY A 102 -9.82 -32.49 1.25
CA GLY A 102 -9.59 -33.75 0.54
C GLY A 102 -8.27 -33.83 -0.22
N LEU A 103 -7.28 -33.02 0.17
CA LEU A 103 -5.97 -32.88 -0.47
C LEU A 103 -4.85 -33.45 0.41
N THR A 104 -3.75 -33.81 -0.24
CA THR A 104 -2.52 -34.22 0.45
C THR A 104 -1.42 -33.16 0.33
N MET A 105 -0.36 -33.29 1.14
CA MET A 105 0.83 -32.44 1.01
C MET A 105 1.46 -32.56 -0.38
N ASP A 106 1.41 -33.73 -1.01
CA ASP A 106 1.94 -33.94 -2.37
C ASP A 106 1.11 -33.17 -3.41
N ASP A 107 -0.21 -33.13 -3.26
CA ASP A 107 -1.08 -32.35 -4.15
C ASP A 107 -0.83 -30.85 -4.00
N PHE A 108 -0.59 -30.38 -2.78
CA PHE A 108 -0.22 -28.98 -2.53
C PHE A 108 1.09 -28.58 -3.22
N HIS A 109 2.12 -29.43 -3.16
CA HIS A 109 3.39 -29.18 -3.86
C HIS A 109 3.23 -29.18 -5.39
N LYS A 110 2.44 -30.12 -5.94
CA LYS A 110 2.15 -30.14 -7.38
C LYS A 110 1.44 -28.86 -7.84
N ILE A 111 0.54 -28.30 -7.04
CA ILE A 111 -0.14 -27.03 -7.35
C ILE A 111 0.87 -25.87 -7.34
N ALA A 112 1.82 -25.86 -6.41
CA ALA A 112 2.86 -24.84 -6.35
C ALA A 112 3.87 -24.91 -7.52
N GLU A 113 4.09 -26.12 -8.05
CA GLU A 113 4.95 -26.35 -9.22
C GLU A 113 4.25 -26.15 -10.57
N ALA A 114 2.91 -26.13 -10.59
CA ALA A 114 2.17 -25.88 -11.81
C ALA A 114 2.54 -24.49 -12.34
N PRO A 115 3.03 -24.35 -13.58
CA PRO A 115 3.27 -23.05 -14.15
C PRO A 115 1.94 -22.29 -14.12
N VAL A 116 1.96 -21.08 -13.57
CA VAL A 116 0.84 -20.15 -13.70
C VAL A 116 0.72 -19.90 -15.20
N THR A 117 -0.13 -20.66 -15.89
CA THR A 117 -0.51 -20.34 -17.25
C THR A 117 -1.22 -19.01 -17.15
N GLU A 118 -0.49 -17.93 -17.41
CA GLU A 118 -1.10 -16.68 -17.81
C GLU A 118 -1.89 -17.02 -19.08
N GLU A 119 -3.18 -17.28 -18.91
CA GLU A 119 -4.11 -17.26 -20.01
C GLU A 119 -4.01 -15.86 -20.60
N SER A 120 -3.25 -15.77 -21.70
CA SER A 120 -3.15 -14.60 -22.56
C SER A 120 -4.55 -14.08 -22.84
N ASN A 121 -4.92 -13.00 -22.15
CA ASN A 121 -6.08 -12.20 -22.51
C ASN A 121 -5.81 -11.64 -23.92
N LEU A 122 -6.52 -12.21 -24.89
CA LEU A 122 -6.74 -11.65 -26.22
C LEU A 122 -7.41 -10.28 -26.15
#